data_AF-A0A1Q3VRK9-F1
#
_entry.id   AF-A0A1Q3VRK9-F1
#
_cell.length_a   1.000
_cell.length_b   1.000
_cell.length_c   1.000
_cell.angle_alpha   90.00
_cell.angle_beta   90.00
_cell.angle_gamma   90.00
#
_symmetry.space_group_name_H-M   'P 1'
#
loop_
_entity.id
_entity.type
_entity.pdbx_description
1 polymer ?
#
loop_
_entity_poly.entity_id
_entity_poly.type
_entity_poly.pdbx_seq_one_letter_code
_entity_poly.pdbx_strand_id
1 'polypeptide(L)'
;MLSNRRNFLAAGAALGGALLAPAIARGGELLPATKNRRVVIVGGGWGGLSAARRLREIAPQFAPDLEVVVIEKNAAFWSHPQSNRWLVGLDDGKSLTHDLRAAADAFGYTLIRAEVTAIERDARRVVTAQGSLAYDWLILAAGLRYDYAPWFGDDRRAAEHARLNYPAAFIGAEETLTLRKKLQSFAGGDLVMTVPPMPYRCPPAPYERACMIGWWLKTRKIKGKLIVLDPNPIALGFDRVFRQHYADQIVYVPQATVKAVDPFAKRVSTEFDTFDFDDAILMAPQQAGDLAWQAGLIGRTADGRPNGWAAQDPVRLHAQADERIYLVGDLIDKASLLFGYYPKSGHLANRLGHIAAREIAARAAGKEAETQLPDSVCYVYANVEPMEMIRIDAAYRLRGDGVITQTLKQNFDPNPRGEDALWAEAMYAEFLAFKR
;
A
#
# COMPACT_ATOMS: atom_id res chain seq x y z
N MET A 1 -16.29 50.07 -66.06
CA MET A 1 -15.10 50.68 -66.70
C MET A 1 -13.88 50.36 -65.85
N LEU A 2 -12.87 49.72 -66.47
CA LEU A 2 -11.42 49.79 -66.22
C LEU A 2 -10.93 49.52 -64.77
N SER A 3 -10.32 48.36 -64.47
CA SER A 3 -8.88 48.01 -64.65
C SER A 3 -7.93 48.92 -63.83
N ASN A 4 -6.92 48.49 -63.06
CA ASN A 4 -6.32 47.20 -62.70
C ASN A 4 -5.07 47.52 -61.81
N ARG A 5 -4.52 46.50 -61.12
CA ARG A 5 -3.15 46.37 -60.52
C ARG A 5 -2.98 47.01 -59.11
N ARG A 6 -2.33 46.37 -58.12
CA ARG A 6 -1.15 45.51 -58.18
C ARG A 6 -0.98 44.69 -56.89
N ASN A 7 -0.47 43.47 -57.07
CA ASN A 7 -0.07 42.48 -56.08
C ASN A 7 0.82 43.03 -54.94
N PHE A 8 0.56 42.57 -53.72
CA PHE A 8 1.59 42.28 -52.72
C PHE A 8 1.22 41.01 -51.96
N LEU A 9 1.88 39.91 -52.34
CA LEU A 9 2.05 38.70 -51.53
C LEU A 9 3.27 38.93 -50.64
N ALA A 10 3.16 38.66 -49.33
CA ALA A 10 4.25 38.02 -48.56
C ALA A 10 3.80 37.64 -47.14
N ALA A 11 3.81 36.33 -46.89
CA ALA A 11 4.21 35.67 -45.64
C ALA A 11 3.35 35.87 -44.37
N GLY A 12 2.24 35.13 -44.28
CA GLY A 12 1.69 34.68 -42.99
C GLY A 12 2.43 33.43 -42.54
N ALA A 13 3.33 33.55 -41.57
CA ALA A 13 4.00 32.41 -40.95
C ALA A 13 3.01 31.64 -40.06
N ALA A 14 2.71 30.39 -40.44
CA ALA A 14 2.04 29.44 -39.58
C ALA A 14 2.99 28.99 -38.46
N LEU A 15 2.83 29.55 -37.27
CA LEU A 15 3.45 29.03 -36.04
C LEU A 15 2.65 27.82 -35.56
N GLY A 16 2.95 26.66 -36.14
CA GLY A 16 2.56 25.36 -35.59
C GLY A 16 3.37 25.11 -34.31
N GLY A 17 2.76 25.37 -33.15
CA GLY A 17 3.33 25.01 -31.85
C GLY A 17 3.32 23.49 -31.68
N ALA A 18 4.39 22.82 -32.09
CA ALA A 18 4.66 21.46 -31.65
C ALA A 18 5.00 21.53 -30.15
N LEU A 19 4.08 21.05 -29.31
CA LEU A 19 4.35 20.75 -27.91
C LEU A 19 5.44 19.66 -27.88
N LEU A 20 6.68 20.08 -27.66
CA LEU A 20 7.78 19.17 -27.33
C LEU A 20 7.46 18.55 -25.97
N ALA A 21 6.90 17.35 -25.99
CA ALA A 21 6.93 16.47 -24.83
C ALA A 21 8.41 16.34 -24.40
N PRO A 22 8.74 16.41 -23.10
CA PRO A 22 10.11 16.29 -22.65
C PRO A 22 10.64 14.93 -23.12
N ALA A 23 11.68 14.95 -23.95
CA ALA A 23 12.39 13.76 -24.35
C ALA A 23 13.05 13.17 -23.11
N ILE A 24 12.38 12.20 -22.47
CA ILE A 24 13.02 11.31 -21.51
C ILE A 24 14.18 10.68 -22.27
N ALA A 25 15.41 10.97 -21.84
CA ALA A 25 16.60 10.34 -22.38
C ALA A 25 16.34 8.83 -22.40
N ARG A 26 16.33 8.23 -23.59
CA ARG A 26 16.20 6.79 -23.75
C ARG A 26 17.47 6.16 -23.19
N GLY A 27 17.49 5.92 -21.87
CA GLY A 27 18.43 4.98 -21.27
C GLY A 27 18.32 3.65 -22.01
N GLY A 28 19.42 2.90 -22.05
CA GLY A 28 19.43 1.57 -22.68
C GLY A 28 18.44 0.59 -22.03
N GLU A 29 18.43 -0.65 -22.50
CA GLU A 29 17.67 -1.71 -21.84
C GLU A 29 18.34 -2.10 -20.51
N LEU A 30 17.54 -2.32 -19.46
CA LEU A 30 18.01 -2.72 -18.12
C LEU A 30 18.60 -4.13 -18.10
N LEU A 31 18.17 -4.99 -19.02
CA LEU A 31 18.69 -6.33 -19.23
C LEU A 31 18.93 -6.57 -20.72
N PRO A 32 19.85 -7.46 -21.10
CA PRO A 32 20.02 -7.86 -22.48
C PRO A 32 18.72 -8.37 -23.10
N ALA A 33 18.62 -8.22 -24.42
CA ALA A 33 17.54 -8.82 -25.18
C ALA A 33 17.58 -10.35 -25.03
N THR A 34 16.40 -10.95 -24.91
CA THR A 34 16.23 -12.39 -24.73
C THR A 34 15.10 -12.91 -25.60
N LYS A 35 15.14 -14.21 -25.94
CA LYS A 35 14.01 -14.92 -26.57
C LYS A 35 13.02 -15.47 -25.54
N ASN A 36 13.44 -15.48 -24.26
CA ASN A 36 12.62 -15.93 -23.15
C ASN A 36 11.47 -14.96 -22.91
N ARG A 37 10.32 -15.50 -22.52
CA ARG A 37 9.20 -14.67 -22.09
C ARG A 37 9.47 -14.10 -20.71
N ARG A 38 9.05 -12.87 -20.46
CA ARG A 38 9.41 -12.14 -19.24
C ARG A 38 8.20 -11.69 -18.43
N VAL A 39 8.22 -12.02 -17.14
CA VAL A 39 7.37 -11.40 -16.13
C VAL A 39 8.18 -10.35 -15.40
N VAL A 40 7.73 -9.10 -15.47
CA VAL A 40 8.28 -8.00 -14.68
C VAL A 40 7.37 -7.74 -13.50
N ILE A 41 7.94 -7.64 -12.30
CA ILE A 41 7.23 -7.38 -11.05
C ILE A 41 7.73 -6.03 -10.53
N VAL A 42 6.83 -5.07 -10.39
CA VAL A 42 7.16 -3.73 -9.87
C VAL A 42 6.70 -3.62 -8.43
N GLY A 43 7.66 -3.54 -7.51
CA GLY A 43 7.47 -3.50 -6.06
C GLY A 43 7.89 -4.80 -5.37
N GLY A 44 8.88 -4.70 -4.48
CA GLY A 44 9.43 -5.77 -3.64
C GLY A 44 8.76 -5.85 -2.27
N GLY A 45 7.44 -5.64 -2.20
CA GLY A 45 6.65 -5.81 -0.99
C GLY A 45 6.06 -7.22 -0.84
N TRP A 46 5.14 -7.38 0.13
CA TRP A 46 4.46 -8.64 0.43
C TRP A 46 3.91 -9.35 -0.82
N GLY A 47 3.19 -8.64 -1.68
CA GLY A 47 2.60 -9.26 -2.86
C GLY A 47 3.58 -9.54 -4.00
N GLY A 48 4.49 -8.61 -4.28
CA GLY A 48 5.46 -8.76 -5.37
C GLY A 48 6.47 -9.88 -5.11
N LEU A 49 7.00 -9.97 -3.88
CA LEU A 49 7.95 -11.03 -3.52
C LEU A 49 7.27 -12.40 -3.44
N SER A 50 6.04 -12.49 -2.90
CA SER A 50 5.26 -13.73 -2.94
C SER A 50 5.00 -14.19 -4.38
N ALA A 51 4.66 -13.26 -5.28
CA ALA A 51 4.48 -13.59 -6.69
C ALA A 51 5.79 -14.07 -7.34
N ALA A 52 6.90 -13.38 -7.09
CA ALA A 52 8.22 -13.75 -7.62
C ALA A 52 8.63 -15.16 -7.16
N ARG A 53 8.53 -15.41 -5.84
CA ARG A 53 8.79 -16.72 -5.24
C ARG A 53 7.92 -17.80 -5.87
N ARG A 54 6.62 -17.54 -5.97
CA ARG A 54 5.64 -18.52 -6.45
C ARG A 54 5.84 -18.84 -7.93
N LEU A 55 6.11 -17.83 -8.76
CA LEU A 55 6.45 -18.04 -10.18
C LEU A 55 7.68 -18.93 -10.31
N ARG A 56 8.75 -18.67 -9.55
CA ARG A 56 9.96 -19.52 -9.57
C ARG A 56 9.72 -20.95 -9.08
N GLU A 57 8.71 -21.16 -8.26
CA GLU A 57 8.33 -22.50 -7.79
C GLU A 57 7.58 -23.33 -8.85
N ILE A 58 6.64 -22.70 -9.56
CA ILE A 58 5.68 -23.43 -10.42
C ILE A 58 5.97 -23.33 -11.91
N ALA A 59 6.52 -22.21 -12.37
CA ALA A 59 6.73 -21.98 -13.80
C ALA A 59 7.71 -22.97 -14.44
N PRO A 60 8.81 -23.42 -13.78
CA PRO A 60 9.76 -24.36 -14.41
C PRO A 60 9.13 -25.66 -14.93
N GLN A 61 7.98 -26.07 -14.38
CA GLN A 61 7.29 -27.31 -14.77
C GLN A 61 6.52 -27.18 -16.10
N PHE A 62 6.11 -25.96 -16.48
CA PHE A 62 5.18 -25.73 -17.61
C PHE A 62 5.59 -24.59 -18.55
N ALA A 63 6.47 -23.69 -18.09
CA ALA A 63 7.03 -22.56 -18.82
C ALA A 63 8.50 -22.35 -18.40
N PRO A 64 9.41 -23.29 -18.74
CA PRO A 64 10.82 -23.25 -18.31
C PRO A 64 11.60 -22.06 -18.87
N ASP A 65 11.09 -21.43 -19.93
CA ASP A 65 11.63 -20.23 -20.55
C ASP A 65 11.18 -18.92 -19.86
N LEU A 66 10.37 -18.99 -18.79
CA LEU A 66 9.84 -17.80 -18.14
C LEU A 66 10.88 -17.12 -17.23
N GLU A 67 11.33 -15.93 -17.64
CA GLU A 67 12.18 -15.06 -16.85
C GLU A 67 11.35 -14.25 -15.84
N VAL A 68 11.80 -14.20 -14.59
CA VAL A 68 11.13 -13.46 -13.51
C VAL A 68 12.07 -12.36 -13.03
N VAL A 69 11.64 -11.11 -13.19
CA VAL A 69 12.42 -9.92 -12.82
C VAL A 69 11.63 -9.06 -11.84
N VAL A 70 12.20 -8.80 -10.67
CA VAL A 70 11.65 -7.88 -9.67
C VAL A 70 12.39 -6.55 -9.76
N ILE A 71 11.66 -5.45 -9.85
CA ILE A 71 12.21 -4.09 -9.76
C ILE A 71 11.72 -3.45 -8.46
N GLU A 72 12.65 -3.09 -7.59
CA GLU A 72 12.39 -2.46 -6.30
C GLU A 72 13.44 -1.39 -6.01
N LYS A 73 13.02 -0.23 -5.50
CA LYS A 73 13.94 0.89 -5.23
C LYS A 73 14.75 0.72 -3.94
N ASN A 74 14.13 0.10 -2.94
CA ASN A 74 14.72 -0.13 -1.64
C ASN A 74 15.70 -1.32 -1.69
N ALA A 75 16.77 -1.25 -0.89
CA ALA A 75 17.70 -2.38 -0.76
C ALA A 75 17.16 -3.49 0.16
N ALA A 76 16.26 -3.12 1.09
CA ALA A 76 15.69 -4.01 2.08
C ALA A 76 14.16 -3.91 2.07
N PHE A 77 13.52 -5.04 2.35
CA PHE A 77 12.11 -5.10 2.67
C PHE A 77 11.89 -4.54 4.08
N TRP A 78 10.83 -3.75 4.24
CA TRP A 78 10.37 -3.26 5.55
C TRP A 78 8.97 -3.80 5.87
N SER A 79 8.85 -4.48 7.01
CA SER A 79 7.60 -4.98 7.54
C SER A 79 6.90 -3.91 8.37
N HIS A 80 5.73 -3.47 7.92
CA HIS A 80 4.82 -2.69 8.76
C HIS A 80 4.08 -3.55 9.80
N PRO A 81 3.68 -4.81 9.52
CA PRO A 81 3.25 -5.72 10.57
C PRO A 81 4.27 -5.77 11.72
N GLN A 82 3.78 -5.81 12.96
CA GLN A 82 4.60 -5.77 14.18
C GLN A 82 5.36 -4.45 14.43
N SER A 83 5.36 -3.47 13.52
CA SER A 83 6.07 -2.20 13.75
C SER A 83 5.50 -1.37 14.92
N ASN A 84 4.22 -1.53 15.27
CA ASN A 84 3.60 -0.80 16.38
C ASN A 84 4.24 -1.11 17.75
N ARG A 85 4.60 -2.37 18.03
CA ARG A 85 5.33 -2.74 19.26
C ARG A 85 6.75 -2.16 19.26
N TRP A 86 7.39 -2.10 18.09
CA TRP A 86 8.68 -1.43 17.94
C TRP A 86 8.57 0.08 18.20
N LEU A 87 7.53 0.77 17.74
CA LEU A 87 7.35 2.21 17.99
C LEU A 87 7.44 2.58 19.48
N VAL A 88 6.93 1.71 20.36
CA VAL A 88 6.87 1.95 21.81
C VAL A 88 7.95 1.22 22.62
N GLY A 89 8.89 0.56 21.93
CA GLY A 89 10.03 -0.11 22.55
C GLY A 89 9.74 -1.48 23.19
N LEU A 90 8.63 -2.13 22.79
CA LEU A 90 8.32 -3.52 23.17
C LEU A 90 9.03 -4.56 22.29
N ASP A 91 9.63 -4.12 21.18
CA ASP A 91 10.34 -4.94 20.21
C ASP A 91 11.65 -4.27 19.79
N ASP A 92 12.68 -5.06 19.47
CA ASP A 92 13.99 -4.57 19.05
C ASP A 92 14.05 -4.20 17.56
N GLY A 93 13.06 -4.64 16.78
CA GLY A 93 12.86 -4.31 15.37
C GLY A 93 13.66 -5.16 14.40
N LYS A 94 14.41 -6.17 14.87
CA LYS A 94 15.26 -7.01 14.01
C LYS A 94 14.45 -7.76 12.95
N SER A 95 13.22 -8.15 13.27
CA SER A 95 12.31 -8.86 12.36
C SER A 95 11.58 -7.94 11.37
N LEU A 96 11.80 -6.61 11.43
CA LEU A 96 11.10 -5.67 10.54
C LEU A 96 11.84 -5.46 9.23
N THR A 97 13.12 -5.79 9.15
CA THR A 97 13.96 -5.52 7.97
C THR A 97 14.60 -6.78 7.43
N HIS A 98 14.51 -6.98 6.12
CA HIS A 98 15.06 -8.17 5.46
C HIS A 98 15.78 -7.80 4.17
N ASP A 99 16.92 -8.43 3.91
CA ASP A 99 17.69 -8.22 2.67
C ASP A 99 16.95 -8.85 1.48
N LEU A 100 16.60 -8.02 0.50
CA LEU A 100 15.94 -8.46 -0.73
C LEU A 100 16.87 -9.28 -1.62
N ARG A 101 18.18 -9.02 -1.57
CA ARG A 101 19.15 -9.74 -2.39
C ARG A 101 19.27 -11.19 -1.96
N ALA A 102 19.31 -11.44 -0.65
CA ALA A 102 19.32 -12.80 -0.10
C ALA A 102 18.10 -13.62 -0.58
N ALA A 103 16.91 -13.01 -0.63
CA ALA A 103 15.71 -13.66 -1.16
C ALA A 103 15.80 -13.95 -2.66
N ALA A 104 16.31 -13.00 -3.45
CA ALA A 104 16.51 -13.16 -4.89
C ALA A 104 17.49 -14.29 -5.22
N ASP A 105 18.63 -14.32 -4.54
CA ASP A 105 19.66 -15.34 -4.72
C ASP A 105 19.15 -16.73 -4.29
N ALA A 106 18.40 -16.83 -3.19
CA ALA A 106 17.85 -18.09 -2.69
C ALA A 106 16.76 -18.68 -3.59
N PHE A 107 15.93 -17.84 -4.23
CA PHE A 107 14.79 -18.29 -5.03
C PHE A 107 14.99 -18.19 -6.54
N GLY A 108 16.11 -17.61 -6.99
CA GLY A 108 16.55 -17.61 -8.39
C GLY A 108 15.72 -16.72 -9.31
N TYR A 109 15.26 -15.55 -8.83
CA TYR A 109 14.73 -14.48 -9.68
C TYR A 109 15.73 -13.33 -9.79
N THR A 110 15.65 -12.53 -10.84
CA THR A 110 16.52 -11.36 -11.02
C THR A 110 15.95 -10.18 -10.23
N LEU A 111 16.75 -9.59 -9.33
CA LEU A 111 16.41 -8.35 -8.63
C LEU A 111 17.16 -7.17 -9.25
N ILE A 112 16.43 -6.18 -9.73
CA ILE A 112 16.97 -4.90 -10.22
C ILE A 112 16.63 -3.82 -9.21
N ARG A 113 17.66 -3.21 -8.63
CA ARG A 113 17.48 -2.08 -7.72
C ARG A 113 17.29 -0.77 -8.49
N ALA A 114 16.05 -0.42 -8.78
CA ALA A 114 15.70 0.80 -9.51
C ALA A 114 14.32 1.30 -9.11
N GLU A 115 14.09 2.61 -9.26
CA GLU A 115 12.77 3.20 -9.16
C GLU A 115 12.12 3.22 -10.55
N VAL A 116 10.95 2.59 -10.66
CA VAL A 116 10.11 2.68 -11.85
C VAL A 116 9.39 4.02 -11.82
N THR A 117 9.50 4.77 -12.91
CA THR A 117 8.94 6.11 -13.06
C THR A 117 7.80 6.17 -14.07
N ALA A 118 7.65 5.15 -14.91
CA ALA A 118 6.52 5.04 -15.83
C ALA A 118 6.28 3.58 -16.28
N ILE A 119 5.05 3.31 -16.71
CA ILE A 119 4.64 2.05 -17.33
C ILE A 119 4.02 2.41 -18.68
N GLU A 120 4.68 2.03 -19.77
CA GLU A 120 4.23 2.22 -21.13
C GLU A 120 3.49 0.95 -21.59
N ARG A 121 2.17 0.91 -21.37
CA ARG A 121 1.36 -0.30 -21.61
C ARG A 121 1.37 -0.73 -23.07
N ASP A 122 1.20 0.21 -24.00
CA ASP A 122 1.15 -0.07 -25.44
C ASP A 122 2.48 -0.66 -25.96
N ALA A 123 3.59 -0.18 -25.41
CA ALA A 123 4.93 -0.68 -25.73
C ALA A 123 5.34 -1.90 -24.87
N ARG A 124 4.50 -2.29 -23.90
CA ARG A 124 4.74 -3.35 -22.90
C ARG A 124 6.08 -3.19 -22.21
N ARG A 125 6.32 -2.02 -21.62
CA ARG A 125 7.61 -1.65 -21.05
C ARG A 125 7.49 -0.87 -19.76
N VAL A 126 8.36 -1.17 -18.80
CA VAL A 126 8.57 -0.34 -17.61
C VAL A 126 9.78 0.56 -17.80
N VAL A 127 9.72 1.78 -17.27
CA VAL A 127 10.75 2.80 -17.44
C VAL A 127 11.31 3.19 -16.08
N THR A 128 12.64 3.30 -16.01
CA THR A 128 13.39 3.78 -14.85
C THR A 128 14.39 4.84 -15.30
N ALA A 129 15.01 5.54 -14.36
CA ALA A 129 16.13 6.44 -14.68
C ALA A 129 17.37 5.71 -15.24
N GLN A 130 17.49 4.40 -14.99
CA GLN A 130 18.63 3.58 -15.42
C GLN A 130 18.43 2.95 -16.81
N GLY A 131 17.21 3.02 -17.36
CA GLY A 131 16.83 2.32 -18.58
C GLY A 131 15.41 1.76 -18.54
N SER A 132 15.05 1.03 -19.58
CA SER A 132 13.73 0.40 -19.70
C SER A 132 13.80 -1.13 -19.68
N LEU A 133 12.66 -1.78 -19.42
CA LEU A 133 12.56 -3.23 -19.47
C LEU A 133 11.22 -3.64 -20.08
N ALA A 134 11.28 -4.34 -21.22
CA ALA A 134 10.10 -4.92 -21.85
C ALA A 134 9.54 -6.11 -21.04
N TYR A 135 8.25 -6.38 -21.15
CA TYR A 135 7.57 -7.48 -20.48
C TYR A 135 6.54 -8.19 -21.37
N ASP A 136 6.29 -9.47 -21.11
CA ASP A 136 5.13 -10.19 -21.64
C ASP A 136 3.94 -10.10 -20.68
N TRP A 137 4.25 -10.11 -19.38
CA TRP A 137 3.34 -9.86 -18.28
C TRP A 137 3.97 -8.93 -17.25
N LEU A 138 3.14 -8.08 -16.64
CA LEU A 138 3.53 -7.18 -15.58
C LEU A 138 2.73 -7.53 -14.32
N ILE A 139 3.37 -7.63 -13.16
CA ILE A 139 2.70 -7.58 -11.87
C ILE A 139 3.01 -6.21 -11.27
N LEU A 140 1.98 -5.40 -11.06
CA LEU A 140 2.08 -4.13 -10.36
C LEU A 140 1.71 -4.36 -8.89
N ALA A 141 2.70 -4.22 -8.00
CA ALA A 141 2.58 -4.35 -6.56
C ALA A 141 3.07 -3.07 -5.85
N ALA A 142 2.71 -1.90 -6.39
CA ALA A 142 3.19 -0.58 -5.99
C ALA A 142 2.58 -0.02 -4.68
N GLY A 143 1.80 -0.82 -3.95
CA GLY A 143 1.20 -0.41 -2.68
C GLY A 143 0.24 0.78 -2.81
N LEU A 144 0.32 1.70 -1.86
CA LEU A 144 -0.59 2.84 -1.75
C LEU A 144 0.19 4.16 -1.76
N ARG A 145 -0.55 5.25 -1.97
CA ARG A 145 -0.11 6.62 -1.68
C ARG A 145 -1.06 7.28 -0.68
N TYR A 146 -0.59 8.34 -0.03
CA TYR A 146 -1.48 9.24 0.69
C TYR A 146 -2.17 10.21 -0.27
N ASP A 147 -3.46 10.42 -0.06
CA ASP A 147 -4.24 11.47 -0.69
C ASP A 147 -4.44 12.60 0.32
N TYR A 148 -3.59 13.62 0.20
CA TYR A 148 -3.56 14.80 1.05
C TYR A 148 -4.52 15.91 0.57
N ALA A 149 -5.07 15.79 -0.64
CA ALA A 149 -5.95 16.81 -1.22
C ALA A 149 -7.20 17.10 -0.35
N PRO A 150 -7.84 16.11 0.31
CA PRO A 150 -8.96 16.38 1.21
C PRO A 150 -8.66 17.28 2.40
N TRP A 151 -7.38 17.45 2.77
CA TRP A 151 -6.98 18.30 3.91
C TRP A 151 -6.38 19.63 3.49
N PHE A 152 -5.66 19.65 2.37
CA PHE A 152 -4.84 20.80 1.97
C PHE A 152 -5.20 21.38 0.59
N GLY A 153 -6.11 20.75 -0.15
CA GLY A 153 -6.35 21.10 -1.56
C GLY A 153 -5.05 21.03 -2.35
N ASP A 154 -4.70 22.15 -3.01
CA ASP A 154 -3.47 22.29 -3.80
C ASP A 154 -2.25 22.79 -3.00
N ASP A 155 -2.35 23.00 -1.67
CA ASP A 155 -1.22 23.43 -0.85
C ASP A 155 -0.21 22.28 -0.62
N ARG A 156 0.69 22.13 -1.59
CA ARG A 156 1.77 21.15 -1.57
C ARG A 156 2.76 21.39 -0.42
N ARG A 157 2.91 22.64 0.04
CA ARG A 157 3.85 22.97 1.12
C ARG A 157 3.33 22.45 2.45
N ALA A 158 2.04 22.65 2.73
CA ALA A 158 1.38 22.09 3.90
C ALA A 158 1.37 20.56 3.86
N ALA A 159 1.04 19.96 2.72
CA ALA A 159 1.04 18.50 2.56
C ALA A 159 2.42 17.88 2.81
N GLU A 160 3.49 18.41 2.22
CA GLU A 160 4.84 17.90 2.45
C GLU A 160 5.31 18.16 3.90
N HIS A 161 4.97 19.30 4.48
CA HIS A 161 5.27 19.57 5.88
C HIS A 161 4.58 18.55 6.80
N ALA A 162 3.31 18.25 6.57
CA ALA A 162 2.57 17.24 7.32
C ALA A 162 3.18 15.84 7.16
N ARG A 163 3.50 15.43 5.93
CA ARG A 163 4.11 14.13 5.62
C ARG A 163 5.45 13.93 6.34
N LEU A 164 6.30 14.95 6.33
CA LEU A 164 7.65 14.88 6.90
C LEU A 164 7.66 14.99 8.43
N ASN A 165 6.80 15.85 8.99
CA ASN A 165 6.85 16.17 10.43
C ASN A 165 5.85 15.39 11.26
N TYR A 166 4.76 14.88 10.68
CA TYR A 166 3.69 14.16 11.37
C TYR A 166 3.34 12.85 10.65
N PRO A 167 4.33 11.98 10.39
CA PRO A 167 4.18 10.84 9.49
C PRO A 167 3.13 9.85 9.98
N ALA A 168 2.32 9.36 9.04
CA ALA A 168 1.36 8.30 9.31
C ALA A 168 2.02 6.92 9.53
N ALA A 169 3.26 6.73 9.07
CA ALA A 169 4.01 5.48 9.18
C ALA A 169 3.25 4.27 8.58
N PHE A 170 2.64 4.46 7.42
CA PHE A 170 2.13 3.39 6.56
C PHE A 170 3.02 3.12 5.34
N ILE A 171 3.97 3.99 4.99
CA ILE A 171 4.80 3.83 3.80
C ILE A 171 6.29 3.87 4.17
N GLY A 172 6.99 2.79 3.86
CA GLY A 172 8.45 2.72 3.99
C GLY A 172 8.96 2.71 5.43
N ALA A 173 10.27 2.44 5.56
CA ALA A 173 10.94 2.42 6.85
C ALA A 173 11.11 3.83 7.44
N GLU A 174 11.36 4.83 6.60
CA GLU A 174 11.70 6.20 7.01
C GLU A 174 10.61 6.88 7.83
N GLU A 175 9.34 6.71 7.44
CA GLU A 175 8.21 7.24 8.19
C GLU A 175 8.10 6.58 9.57
N THR A 176 8.32 5.27 9.64
CA THR A 176 8.24 4.50 10.89
C THR A 176 9.40 4.88 11.83
N LEU A 177 10.61 5.06 11.29
CA LEU A 177 11.79 5.57 12.02
C LEU A 177 11.56 6.99 12.55
N THR A 178 10.99 7.87 11.72
CA THR A 178 10.66 9.25 12.10
C THR A 178 9.62 9.27 13.22
N LEU A 179 8.55 8.48 13.09
CA LEU A 179 7.53 8.36 14.14
C LEU A 179 8.11 7.82 15.44
N ARG A 180 8.96 6.77 15.39
CA ARG A 180 9.63 6.24 16.58
C ARG A 180 10.47 7.31 17.28
N LYS A 181 11.27 8.08 16.53
CA LYS A 181 12.08 9.17 17.09
C LYS A 181 11.20 10.22 17.76
N LYS A 182 10.08 10.60 17.14
CA LYS A 182 9.13 11.57 17.71
C LYS A 182 8.55 11.08 19.02
N LEU A 183 8.05 9.84 19.06
CA LEU A 183 7.53 9.24 20.30
C LEU A 183 8.61 9.21 21.39
N GLN A 184 9.84 8.80 21.06
CA GLN A 184 10.95 8.80 22.02
C GLN A 184 11.32 10.19 22.57
N SER A 185 11.12 11.25 21.79
CA SER A 185 11.38 12.64 22.21
C SER A 185 10.18 13.38 22.78
N PHE A 186 8.99 12.78 22.77
CA PHE A 186 7.76 13.45 23.18
C PHE A 186 7.73 13.61 24.71
N ALA A 187 7.75 14.88 25.15
CA ALA A 187 7.86 15.24 26.56
C ALA A 187 6.51 15.32 27.29
N GLY A 188 5.41 15.23 26.56
CA GLY A 188 4.05 15.40 27.07
C GLY A 188 3.25 16.42 26.26
N GLY A 189 1.96 16.55 26.60
CA GLY A 189 0.99 17.36 25.90
C GLY A 189 -0.08 16.56 25.16
N ASP A 190 -0.78 17.22 24.25
CA ASP A 190 -1.81 16.58 23.42
C ASP A 190 -1.18 16.01 22.14
N LEU A 191 -1.22 14.68 22.02
CA LEU A 191 -0.82 13.95 20.81
C LEU A 191 -2.07 13.63 19.99
N VAL A 192 -2.25 14.24 18.82
CA VAL A 192 -3.40 13.95 17.95
C VAL A 192 -3.06 12.84 16.95
N MET A 193 -3.91 11.83 16.84
CA MET A 193 -3.81 10.80 15.80
C MET A 193 -5.10 10.73 15.01
N THR A 194 -5.02 10.91 13.69
CA THR A 194 -6.18 10.72 12.81
C THR A 194 -6.21 9.28 12.33
N VAL A 195 -7.40 8.69 12.22
CA VAL A 195 -7.61 7.41 11.51
C VAL A 195 -8.02 7.72 10.07
N PRO A 196 -7.46 7.06 9.04
CA PRO A 196 -7.90 7.31 7.67
C PRO A 196 -9.35 6.88 7.46
N PRO A 197 -10.12 7.53 6.57
CA PRO A 197 -11.38 6.97 6.12
C PRO A 197 -11.15 5.67 5.32
N MET A 198 -12.06 4.69 5.48
CA MET A 198 -12.03 3.46 4.70
C MET A 198 -12.22 3.72 3.18
N PRO A 199 -11.58 2.91 2.31
CA PRO A 199 -10.64 1.83 2.63
C PRO A 199 -9.21 2.34 2.87
N TYR A 200 -8.49 1.69 3.79
CA TYR A 200 -7.06 1.95 4.05
C TYR A 200 -6.31 0.66 4.43
N ARG A 201 -4.98 0.72 4.44
CA ARG A 201 -4.06 -0.37 4.80
C ARG A 201 -4.25 -0.77 6.25
N CYS A 202 -4.48 -2.06 6.46
CA CYS A 202 -4.62 -2.72 7.75
C CYS A 202 -5.63 -1.99 8.65
N PRO A 203 -6.95 -2.16 8.43
CA PRO A 203 -7.99 -1.51 9.23
C PRO A 203 -7.79 -1.53 10.76
N PRO A 204 -7.32 -2.63 11.39
CA PRO A 204 -7.11 -2.60 12.84
C PRO A 204 -5.84 -1.84 13.31
N ALA A 205 -4.88 -1.54 12.43
CA ALA A 205 -3.56 -1.05 12.83
C ALA A 205 -3.56 0.32 13.55
N PRO A 206 -4.39 1.32 13.18
CA PRO A 206 -4.49 2.56 13.93
C PRO A 206 -4.94 2.36 15.38
N TYR A 207 -5.88 1.44 15.62
CA TYR A 207 -6.39 1.19 16.97
C TYR A 207 -5.39 0.41 17.81
N GLU A 208 -4.71 -0.58 17.22
CA GLU A 208 -3.57 -1.24 17.87
C GLU A 208 -2.50 -0.21 18.26
N ARG A 209 -2.16 0.71 17.34
CA ARG A 209 -1.21 1.78 17.62
C ARG A 209 -1.69 2.67 18.77
N ALA A 210 -2.98 2.99 18.82
CA ALA A 210 -3.55 3.75 19.94
C ALA A 210 -3.37 3.00 21.28
N CYS A 211 -3.64 1.70 21.33
CA CYS A 211 -3.40 0.88 22.53
C CYS A 211 -1.92 0.89 22.94
N MET A 212 -1.01 0.72 21.98
CA MET A 212 0.44 0.74 22.23
C MET A 212 0.89 2.10 22.79
N ILE A 213 0.44 3.20 22.19
CA ILE A 213 0.76 4.56 22.66
C ILE A 213 0.10 4.84 24.02
N GLY A 214 -1.13 4.39 24.25
CA GLY A 214 -1.81 4.52 25.54
C GLY A 214 -1.05 3.80 26.66
N TRP A 215 -0.63 2.56 26.43
CA TRP A 215 0.24 1.83 27.35
C TRP A 215 1.58 2.56 27.56
N TRP A 216 2.19 3.07 26.50
CA TRP A 216 3.46 3.79 26.57
C TRP A 216 3.35 5.08 27.40
N LEU A 217 2.32 5.91 27.19
CA LEU A 217 2.04 7.11 27.98
C LEU A 217 1.86 6.75 29.47
N LYS A 218 1.06 5.71 29.74
CA LYS A 218 0.76 5.22 31.09
C LYS A 218 2.03 4.75 31.81
N THR A 219 2.78 3.83 31.20
CA THR A 219 3.96 3.19 31.80
C THR A 219 5.12 4.16 31.96
N ARG A 220 5.30 5.10 31.03
CA ARG A 220 6.34 6.14 31.12
C ARG A 220 5.91 7.35 31.96
N LYS A 221 4.65 7.40 32.43
CA LYS A 221 4.07 8.51 33.20
C LYS A 221 4.21 9.85 32.47
N ILE A 222 4.08 9.83 31.14
CA ILE A 222 4.17 11.03 30.31
C ILE A 222 2.89 11.83 30.53
N LYS A 223 3.03 13.10 30.91
CA LYS A 223 1.88 13.99 31.14
C LYS A 223 1.27 14.36 29.79
N GLY A 224 0.02 13.98 29.55
CA GLY A 224 -0.63 14.23 28.27
C GLY A 224 -1.62 13.15 27.91
N LYS A 225 -2.19 13.26 26.71
CA LYS A 225 -3.16 12.29 26.21
C LYS A 225 -3.00 12.09 24.70
N LEU A 226 -3.35 10.90 24.23
CA LEU A 226 -3.57 10.62 22.82
C LEU A 226 -5.03 10.95 22.49
N ILE A 227 -5.25 11.86 21.54
CA ILE A 227 -6.58 12.16 20.99
C ILE A 227 -6.71 11.42 19.67
N VAL A 228 -7.62 10.45 19.59
CA VAL A 228 -7.85 9.64 18.39
C VAL A 228 -9.09 10.15 17.67
N LEU A 229 -8.90 10.69 16.47
CA LEU A 229 -9.97 11.21 15.61
C LEU A 229 -10.33 10.16 14.56
N ASP A 230 -11.48 9.50 14.72
CA ASP A 230 -11.90 8.41 13.85
C ASP A 230 -13.16 8.75 13.02
N PRO A 231 -13.05 8.84 11.68
CA PRO A 231 -14.21 9.07 10.82
C PRO A 231 -15.04 7.80 10.58
N ASN A 232 -14.55 6.61 10.97
CA ASN A 232 -15.13 5.35 10.55
C ASN A 232 -16.29 4.91 11.46
N PRO A 233 -17.35 4.29 10.90
CA PRO A 233 -18.50 3.84 11.69
C PRO A 233 -18.23 2.59 12.54
N ILE A 234 -17.08 1.93 12.36
CA ILE A 234 -16.76 0.64 12.99
C ILE A 234 -15.41 0.73 13.68
N ALA A 235 -15.42 1.02 14.99
CA ALA A 235 -14.34 0.59 15.87
C ALA A 235 -14.60 -0.88 16.22
N LEU A 236 -13.61 -1.76 16.04
CA LEU A 236 -13.69 -3.20 16.31
C LEU A 236 -13.78 -3.52 17.83
N GLY A 237 -14.70 -2.88 18.55
CA GLY A 237 -14.79 -2.90 20.01
C GLY A 237 -13.66 -2.15 20.73
N PHE A 238 -12.83 -1.41 19.99
CA PHE A 238 -11.69 -0.66 20.55
C PHE A 238 -12.11 0.53 21.41
N ASP A 239 -13.30 1.09 21.19
CA ASP A 239 -13.86 2.13 22.06
C ASP A 239 -13.97 1.63 23.52
N ARG A 240 -14.43 0.38 23.70
CA ARG A 240 -14.49 -0.29 25.00
C ARG A 240 -13.10 -0.56 25.55
N VAL A 241 -12.18 -1.03 24.71
CA VAL A 241 -10.78 -1.27 25.10
C VAL A 241 -10.13 0.01 25.63
N PHE A 242 -10.26 1.12 24.91
CA PHE A 242 -9.71 2.41 25.32
C PHE A 242 -10.30 2.86 26.68
N ARG A 243 -11.62 2.75 26.85
CA ARG A 243 -12.30 3.10 28.11
C ARG A 243 -11.90 2.20 29.29
N GLN A 244 -11.62 0.92 29.04
CA GLN A 244 -11.29 -0.04 30.10
C GLN A 244 -9.83 0.05 30.54
N HIS A 245 -8.89 0.19 29.59
CA HIS A 245 -7.46 0.07 29.88
C HIS A 245 -6.71 1.40 29.92
N TYR A 246 -7.23 2.42 29.20
CA TYR A 246 -6.50 3.64 28.86
C TYR A 246 -7.36 4.92 28.97
N ALA A 247 -8.41 4.95 29.78
CA ALA A 247 -9.32 6.11 29.87
C ALA A 247 -8.61 7.42 30.25
N ASP A 248 -7.54 7.33 31.05
CA ASP A 248 -6.75 8.49 31.46
C ASP A 248 -5.70 8.91 30.40
N GLN A 249 -5.44 8.05 29.40
CA GLN A 249 -4.41 8.27 28.38
C GLN A 249 -4.99 8.53 26.98
N ILE A 250 -6.20 8.05 26.68
CA ILE A 250 -6.80 8.11 25.34
C ILE A 250 -8.15 8.81 25.39
N VAL A 251 -8.26 9.89 24.61
CA VAL A 251 -9.53 10.52 24.26
C VAL A 251 -9.93 10.03 22.87
N TYR A 252 -10.98 9.21 22.80
CA TYR A 252 -11.50 8.69 21.54
C TYR A 252 -12.67 9.52 21.04
N VAL A 253 -12.53 10.09 19.84
CA VAL A 253 -13.54 10.93 19.19
C VAL A 253 -14.08 10.21 17.94
N PRO A 254 -15.21 9.50 18.05
CA PRO A 254 -15.83 8.84 16.90
C PRO A 254 -16.50 9.84 15.97
N GLN A 255 -16.75 9.43 14.72
CA GLN A 255 -17.38 10.26 13.68
C GLN A 255 -16.62 11.57 13.39
N ALA A 256 -15.32 11.60 13.70
CA ALA A 256 -14.46 12.75 13.53
C ALA A 256 -13.89 12.80 12.11
N THR A 257 -14.72 13.23 11.16
CA THR A 257 -14.26 13.47 9.78
C THR A 257 -13.40 14.73 9.74
N VAL A 258 -12.09 14.56 9.52
CA VAL A 258 -11.14 15.67 9.32
C VAL A 258 -11.46 16.40 8.01
N LYS A 259 -11.70 17.71 8.09
CA LYS A 259 -11.98 18.58 6.93
C LYS A 259 -10.79 19.43 6.53
N ALA A 260 -9.92 19.78 7.49
CA ALA A 260 -8.73 20.56 7.23
C ALA A 260 -7.67 20.27 8.29
N VAL A 261 -6.41 20.44 7.90
CA VAL A 261 -5.27 20.41 8.82
C VAL A 261 -4.44 21.66 8.56
N ASP A 262 -4.05 22.36 9.62
CA ASP A 262 -2.98 23.35 9.57
C ASP A 262 -1.79 22.77 10.33
N PRO A 263 -0.76 22.26 9.62
CA PRO A 263 0.34 21.58 10.28
C PRO A 263 1.37 22.58 10.82
N PHE A 264 1.28 23.86 10.46
CA PHE A 264 2.15 24.92 10.99
C PHE A 264 1.58 25.49 12.29
N ALA A 265 0.26 25.74 12.31
CA ALA A 265 -0.46 26.12 13.53
C ALA A 265 -0.75 24.93 14.46
N LYS A 266 -0.41 23.72 14.03
CA LYS A 266 -0.61 22.46 14.75
C LYS A 266 -2.08 22.22 15.15
N ARG A 267 -2.95 22.23 14.14
CA ARG A 267 -4.40 22.17 14.32
C ARG A 267 -5.05 21.19 13.34
N VAL A 268 -5.97 20.39 13.84
CA VAL A 268 -6.87 19.54 13.04
C VAL A 268 -8.30 20.02 13.21
N SER A 269 -8.98 20.32 12.10
CA SER A 269 -10.40 20.72 12.11
C SER A 269 -11.26 19.58 11.58
N THR A 270 -12.28 19.20 12.35
CA THR A 270 -13.29 18.21 11.96
C THR A 270 -14.57 18.91 11.54
N GLU A 271 -15.64 18.15 11.29
CA GLU A 271 -16.96 18.71 11.00
C GLU A 271 -17.56 19.50 12.17
N PHE A 272 -17.22 19.13 13.41
CA PHE A 272 -17.87 19.67 14.61
C PHE A 272 -16.92 20.39 15.56
N ASP A 273 -15.62 20.03 15.53
CA ASP A 273 -14.66 20.48 16.54
C ASP A 273 -13.30 20.83 15.91
N THR A 274 -12.46 21.49 16.71
CA THR A 274 -11.07 21.81 16.38
C THR A 274 -10.16 21.32 17.49
N PHE A 275 -9.06 20.68 17.11
CA PHE A 275 -8.09 20.08 18.01
C PHE A 275 -6.71 20.68 17.75
N ASP A 276 -6.19 21.43 18.72
CA ASP A 276 -4.79 21.84 18.75
C ASP A 276 -3.93 20.70 19.30
N PHE A 277 -2.67 20.62 18.87
CA PHE A 277 -1.78 19.55 19.30
C PHE A 277 -0.34 20.02 19.55
N ASP A 278 0.33 19.35 20.48
CA ASP A 278 1.76 19.51 20.69
C ASP A 278 2.55 18.69 19.66
N ASP A 279 2.04 17.49 19.35
CA ASP A 279 2.52 16.64 18.27
C ASP A 279 1.37 15.81 17.64
N ALA A 280 1.59 15.22 16.46
CA ALA A 280 0.58 14.47 15.74
C ALA A 280 1.09 13.27 14.93
N ILE A 281 0.19 12.33 14.68
CA ILE A 281 0.29 11.22 13.74
C ILE A 281 -0.84 11.39 12.72
N LEU A 282 -0.52 12.03 11.59
CA LEU A 282 -1.53 12.43 10.61
C LEU A 282 -1.68 11.39 9.52
N MET A 283 -2.61 10.46 9.71
CA MET A 283 -2.94 9.40 8.76
C MET A 283 -3.95 9.89 7.73
N ALA A 284 -3.44 10.40 6.61
CA ALA A 284 -4.25 10.87 5.49
C ALA A 284 -5.04 9.73 4.82
N PRO A 285 -6.14 10.07 4.11
CA PRO A 285 -6.79 9.14 3.19
C PRO A 285 -5.80 8.45 2.25
N GLN A 286 -6.13 7.25 1.79
CA GLN A 286 -5.22 6.42 1.00
C GLN A 286 -5.81 6.10 -0.37
N GLN A 287 -4.94 5.91 -1.35
CA GLN A 287 -5.27 5.55 -2.73
C GLN A 287 -4.24 4.57 -3.29
N ALA A 288 -4.50 3.98 -4.45
CA ALA A 288 -3.51 3.22 -5.20
C ALA A 288 -2.23 4.04 -5.45
N GLY A 289 -1.07 3.38 -5.36
CA GLY A 289 0.23 4.01 -5.60
C GLY A 289 0.32 4.69 -6.97
N ASP A 290 1.19 5.69 -7.08
CA ASP A 290 1.25 6.62 -8.23
C ASP A 290 1.39 5.93 -9.59
N LEU A 291 2.11 4.81 -9.66
CA LEU A 291 2.29 4.06 -10.91
C LEU A 291 0.95 3.57 -11.51
N ALA A 292 -0.05 3.24 -10.68
CA ALA A 292 -1.37 2.86 -11.18
C ALA A 292 -2.10 4.05 -11.83
N TRP A 293 -1.92 5.26 -11.29
CA TRP A 293 -2.45 6.50 -11.86
C TRP A 293 -1.77 6.85 -13.18
N GLN A 294 -0.44 6.83 -13.18
CA GLN A 294 0.37 7.15 -14.35
C GLN A 294 0.13 6.16 -15.50
N ALA A 295 -0.09 4.89 -15.19
CA ALA A 295 -0.43 3.87 -16.18
C ALA A 295 -1.88 3.94 -16.67
N GLY A 296 -2.73 4.79 -16.10
CA GLY A 296 -4.15 4.87 -16.47
C GLY A 296 -4.95 3.61 -16.09
N LEU A 297 -4.60 2.99 -14.96
CA LEU A 297 -5.22 1.75 -14.45
C LEU A 297 -6.30 2.01 -13.38
N ILE A 298 -6.54 3.28 -13.03
CA ILE A 298 -7.47 3.66 -11.97
C ILE A 298 -8.91 3.48 -12.42
N GLY A 299 -9.69 2.82 -11.56
CA GLY A 299 -11.11 2.62 -11.75
C GLY A 299 -11.90 3.93 -11.71
N ARG A 300 -13.13 3.87 -12.21
CA ARG A 300 -14.02 5.01 -12.26
C ARG A 300 -15.29 4.75 -11.49
N THR A 301 -15.81 5.80 -10.86
CA THR A 301 -17.15 5.83 -10.28
C THR A 301 -18.21 5.91 -11.39
N ALA A 302 -19.48 5.73 -11.05
CA ALA A 302 -20.58 5.75 -12.03
C ALA A 302 -20.71 7.09 -12.78
N ASP A 303 -20.31 8.20 -12.15
CA ASP A 303 -20.23 9.54 -12.74
C ASP A 303 -18.89 9.82 -13.46
N GLY A 304 -18.06 8.79 -13.67
CA GLY A 304 -16.85 8.85 -14.49
C GLY A 304 -15.60 9.38 -13.80
N ARG A 305 -15.68 9.81 -12.54
CA ARG A 305 -14.52 10.29 -11.77
C ARG A 305 -13.60 9.14 -11.36
N PRO A 306 -12.28 9.35 -11.21
CA PRO A 306 -11.40 8.34 -10.63
C PRO A 306 -11.85 7.94 -9.23
N ASN A 307 -11.94 6.64 -8.96
CA ASN A 307 -12.39 6.13 -7.66
C ASN A 307 -11.25 5.96 -6.63
N GLY A 308 -10.01 6.22 -7.05
CA GLY A 308 -8.83 6.17 -6.19
C GLY A 308 -8.04 4.86 -6.21
N TRP A 309 -8.57 3.80 -6.84
CA TRP A 309 -8.00 2.44 -6.77
C TRP A 309 -7.82 1.83 -8.16
N ALA A 310 -6.89 0.89 -8.32
CA ALA A 310 -6.60 0.28 -9.61
C ALA A 310 -7.64 -0.78 -9.95
N ALA A 311 -8.32 -0.64 -11.08
CA ALA A 311 -9.43 -1.50 -11.48
C ALA A 311 -8.94 -2.87 -11.98
N GLN A 312 -9.15 -3.90 -11.16
CA GLN A 312 -8.85 -5.29 -11.48
C GLN A 312 -10.10 -6.11 -11.79
N ASP A 313 -9.91 -7.23 -12.47
CA ASP A 313 -10.83 -8.37 -12.39
C ASP A 313 -10.79 -8.94 -10.95
N PRO A 314 -11.93 -9.05 -10.25
CA PRO A 314 -11.96 -9.41 -8.83
C PRO A 314 -11.57 -10.88 -8.54
N VAL A 315 -11.53 -11.73 -9.57
CA VAL A 315 -11.21 -13.16 -9.49
C VAL A 315 -9.83 -13.43 -10.08
N ARG A 316 -9.54 -12.89 -11.27
CA ARG A 316 -8.34 -13.15 -12.07
C ARG A 316 -7.21 -12.14 -11.83
N LEU A 317 -7.49 -11.03 -11.16
CA LEU A 317 -6.55 -9.97 -10.76
C LEU A 317 -5.87 -9.18 -11.88
N HIS A 318 -6.08 -9.50 -13.15
CA HIS A 318 -5.57 -8.63 -14.22
C HIS A 318 -6.33 -7.30 -14.25
N ALA A 319 -5.67 -6.25 -14.71
CA ALA A 319 -6.29 -4.95 -14.87
C ALA A 319 -7.41 -5.05 -15.90
N GLN A 320 -8.50 -4.33 -15.68
CA GLN A 320 -9.61 -4.25 -16.63
C GLN A 320 -9.17 -3.60 -17.95
N ALA A 321 -8.20 -2.69 -17.89
CA ALA A 321 -7.68 -1.96 -19.04
C ALA A 321 -6.57 -2.69 -19.81
N ASP A 322 -6.00 -3.78 -19.26
CA ASP A 322 -4.92 -4.55 -19.88
C ASP A 322 -4.76 -5.92 -19.19
N GLU A 323 -5.13 -6.99 -19.87
CA GLU A 323 -5.08 -8.36 -19.33
C GLU A 323 -3.66 -8.91 -19.10
N ARG A 324 -2.62 -8.19 -19.56
CA ARG A 324 -1.22 -8.55 -19.31
C ARG A 324 -0.68 -7.99 -18.00
N ILE A 325 -1.43 -7.08 -17.36
CA ILE A 325 -1.03 -6.41 -16.13
C ILE A 325 -1.84 -6.96 -14.98
N TYR A 326 -1.19 -7.54 -13.98
CA TYR A 326 -1.80 -8.06 -12.77
C TYR A 326 -1.64 -7.07 -11.61
N LEU A 327 -2.72 -6.84 -10.88
CA LEU A 327 -2.79 -5.86 -9.80
C LEU A 327 -2.80 -6.60 -8.46
N VAL A 328 -1.80 -6.35 -7.62
CA VAL A 328 -1.57 -7.11 -6.39
C VAL A 328 -1.35 -6.19 -5.19
N GLY A 329 -1.94 -6.57 -4.05
CA GLY A 329 -1.76 -5.87 -2.78
C GLY A 329 -2.67 -4.66 -2.65
N ASP A 330 -2.21 -3.61 -1.97
CA ASP A 330 -3.10 -2.55 -1.48
C ASP A 330 -3.69 -1.65 -2.55
N LEU A 331 -3.12 -1.63 -3.76
CA LEU A 331 -3.62 -0.77 -4.85
C LEU A 331 -4.95 -1.20 -5.45
N ILE A 332 -5.40 -2.44 -5.19
CA ILE A 332 -6.58 -2.98 -5.85
C ILE A 332 -7.88 -2.29 -5.43
N ASP A 333 -8.80 -2.20 -6.37
CA ASP A 333 -10.17 -1.71 -6.20
C ASP A 333 -11.07 -2.78 -5.56
N LYS A 334 -12.38 -2.53 -5.54
CA LYS A 334 -13.42 -3.40 -4.97
C LYS A 334 -13.33 -4.81 -5.54
N ALA A 335 -13.42 -5.80 -4.66
CA ALA A 335 -13.48 -7.21 -4.98
C ALA A 335 -14.91 -7.74 -5.09
N SER A 336 -15.89 -7.07 -4.45
CA SER A 336 -17.28 -7.52 -4.44
C SER A 336 -18.25 -6.37 -4.24
N LEU A 337 -19.44 -6.51 -4.82
CA LEU A 337 -20.58 -5.63 -4.56
C LEU A 337 -21.11 -5.77 -3.12
N LEU A 338 -20.83 -6.89 -2.44
CA LEU A 338 -21.40 -7.19 -1.12
C LEU A 338 -20.59 -6.58 0.04
N PHE A 339 -19.26 -6.64 -0.05
CA PHE A 339 -18.37 -6.15 1.02
C PHE A 339 -17.39 -5.07 0.54
N GLY A 340 -17.43 -4.70 -0.74
CA GLY A 340 -16.52 -3.72 -1.31
C GLY A 340 -15.12 -4.30 -1.50
N TYR A 341 -14.19 -3.91 -0.62
CA TYR A 341 -12.76 -4.17 -0.79
C TYR A 341 -12.31 -5.37 0.04
N TYR A 342 -11.33 -6.12 -0.48
CA TYR A 342 -10.54 -6.98 0.41
C TYR A 342 -9.77 -6.12 1.43
N PRO A 343 -9.50 -6.64 2.65
CA PRO A 343 -8.68 -5.93 3.63
C PRO A 343 -7.27 -5.76 3.09
N LYS A 344 -6.78 -4.52 3.04
CA LYS A 344 -5.45 -4.17 2.51
C LYS A 344 -4.36 -4.56 3.52
N SER A 345 -4.02 -5.85 3.59
CA SER A 345 -3.11 -6.45 4.58
C SER A 345 -1.93 -7.16 3.92
N GLY A 346 -0.83 -7.34 4.66
CA GLY A 346 0.33 -8.10 4.19
C GLY A 346 -0.01 -9.56 3.82
N HIS A 347 -0.87 -10.21 4.63
CA HIS A 347 -1.34 -11.57 4.35
C HIS A 347 -2.12 -11.62 3.03
N LEU A 348 -3.08 -10.71 2.85
CA LEU A 348 -3.87 -10.68 1.62
C LEU A 348 -2.97 -10.36 0.41
N ALA A 349 -2.04 -9.41 0.53
CA ALA A 349 -1.11 -9.10 -0.55
C ALA A 349 -0.26 -10.32 -0.96
N ASN A 350 0.25 -11.09 0.01
CA ASN A 350 0.91 -12.36 -0.24
C ASN A 350 0.01 -13.29 -1.08
N ARG A 351 -1.22 -13.56 -0.63
CA ARG A 351 -2.17 -14.46 -1.32
C ARG A 351 -2.51 -13.99 -2.73
N LEU A 352 -2.73 -12.69 -2.92
CA LEU A 352 -2.93 -12.11 -4.25
C LEU A 352 -1.70 -12.30 -5.16
N GLY A 353 -0.49 -12.22 -4.61
CA GLY A 353 0.74 -12.54 -5.31
C GLY A 353 0.79 -13.99 -5.80
N HIS A 354 0.37 -14.95 -4.97
CA HIS A 354 0.27 -16.35 -5.38
C HIS A 354 -0.74 -16.58 -6.50
N ILE A 355 -1.90 -15.91 -6.44
CA ILE A 355 -2.94 -16.01 -7.47
C ILE A 355 -2.43 -15.43 -8.79
N ALA A 356 -1.87 -14.23 -8.80
CA ALA A 356 -1.29 -13.62 -9.99
C ALA A 356 -0.18 -14.48 -10.60
N ALA A 357 0.68 -15.08 -9.78
CA ALA A 357 1.72 -16.01 -10.23
C ALA A 357 1.12 -17.25 -10.94
N ARG A 358 0.05 -17.83 -10.40
CA ARG A 358 -0.63 -18.99 -11.01
C ARG A 358 -1.32 -18.64 -12.32
N GLU A 359 -2.00 -17.50 -12.36
CA GLU A 359 -2.64 -16.97 -13.57
C GLU A 359 -1.61 -16.78 -14.69
N ILE A 360 -0.49 -16.11 -14.39
CA ILE A 360 0.58 -15.89 -15.37
C ILE A 360 1.23 -17.21 -15.80
N ALA A 361 1.56 -18.11 -14.85
CA ALA A 361 2.17 -19.40 -15.18
C ALA A 361 1.25 -20.27 -16.06
N ALA A 362 -0.06 -20.29 -15.79
CA ALA A 362 -1.02 -21.00 -16.62
C ALA A 362 -1.12 -20.40 -18.02
N ARG A 363 -1.23 -19.06 -18.13
CA ARG A 363 -1.27 -18.37 -19.43
C ARG A 363 0.03 -18.57 -20.22
N ALA A 364 1.19 -18.57 -19.54
CA ALA A 364 2.47 -18.90 -20.16
C ALA A 364 2.53 -20.37 -20.65
N ALA A 365 1.75 -21.27 -20.06
CA ALA A 365 1.61 -22.64 -20.55
C ALA A 365 0.48 -22.81 -21.59
N GLY A 366 -0.19 -21.73 -22.02
CA GLY A 366 -1.34 -21.79 -22.92
C GLY A 366 -2.59 -22.41 -22.27
N LYS A 367 -2.71 -22.34 -20.95
CA LYS A 367 -3.81 -22.88 -20.15
C LYS A 367 -4.53 -21.78 -19.39
N GLU A 368 -5.74 -22.07 -18.92
CA GLU A 368 -6.43 -21.26 -17.94
C GLU A 368 -6.07 -21.72 -16.52
N ALA A 369 -5.93 -20.78 -15.59
CA ALA A 369 -5.67 -21.12 -14.20
C ALA A 369 -6.96 -21.57 -13.50
N GLU A 370 -6.82 -22.51 -12.57
CA GLU A 370 -7.89 -22.83 -11.62
C GLU A 370 -8.23 -21.58 -10.79
N THR A 371 -9.53 -21.32 -10.64
CA THR A 371 -10.00 -20.18 -9.87
C THR A 371 -9.66 -20.34 -8.39
N GLN A 372 -8.97 -19.34 -7.84
CA GLN A 372 -8.62 -19.28 -6.42
C GLN A 372 -9.00 -17.92 -5.85
N LEU A 373 -9.47 -17.92 -4.60
CA LEU A 373 -9.73 -16.70 -3.85
C LEU A 373 -8.70 -16.58 -2.72
N PRO A 374 -8.31 -15.36 -2.33
CA PRO A 374 -7.37 -15.18 -1.23
C PRO A 374 -8.03 -15.56 0.10
N ASP A 375 -7.22 -15.56 1.15
CA ASP A 375 -7.64 -15.52 2.55
C ASP A 375 -6.84 -14.42 3.26
N SER A 376 -7.28 -14.01 4.46
CA SER A 376 -6.53 -13.05 5.27
C SER A 376 -6.65 -13.36 6.74
N VAL A 377 -5.52 -13.28 7.43
CA VAL A 377 -5.44 -13.30 8.89
C VAL A 377 -4.80 -12.00 9.36
N CYS A 378 -5.36 -11.39 10.40
CA CYS A 378 -4.78 -10.25 11.10
C CYS A 378 -4.76 -10.54 12.60
N TYR A 379 -3.61 -10.27 13.22
CA TYR A 379 -3.44 -10.30 14.67
C TYR A 379 -3.34 -8.86 15.15
N VAL A 380 -4.08 -8.53 16.21
CA VAL A 380 -4.23 -7.16 16.69
C VAL A 380 -4.14 -7.13 18.20
N TYR A 381 -3.23 -6.34 18.75
CA TYR A 381 -3.20 -6.15 20.20
C TYR A 381 -4.34 -5.27 20.69
N ALA A 382 -5.12 -5.81 21.62
CA ALA A 382 -6.15 -5.07 22.35
C ALA A 382 -5.56 -4.44 23.63
N ASN A 383 -4.71 -5.17 24.35
CA ASN A 383 -3.99 -4.67 25.52
C ASN A 383 -2.55 -5.18 25.53
N VAL A 384 -1.65 -4.40 26.10
CA VAL A 384 -0.22 -4.76 26.24
C VAL A 384 0.05 -5.51 27.54
N GLU A 385 -0.60 -5.09 28.64
CA GLU A 385 -0.32 -5.62 29.97
C GLU A 385 -1.61 -5.68 30.83
N PRO A 386 -2.14 -6.89 31.15
CA PRO A 386 -1.76 -8.17 30.54
C PRO A 386 -1.97 -8.14 29.02
N MET A 387 -1.21 -8.96 28.31
CA MET A 387 -1.26 -9.00 26.86
C MET A 387 -2.59 -9.63 26.40
N GLU A 388 -3.34 -8.93 25.55
CA GLU A 388 -4.60 -9.41 24.99
C GLU A 388 -4.62 -9.14 23.49
N MET A 389 -5.16 -10.08 22.71
CA MET A 389 -5.12 -10.03 21.26
C MET A 389 -6.47 -10.37 20.63
N ILE A 390 -6.78 -9.76 19.50
CA ILE A 390 -7.88 -10.14 18.62
C ILE A 390 -7.29 -10.70 17.34
N ARG A 391 -7.67 -11.93 17.00
CA ARG A 391 -7.41 -12.52 15.68
C ARG A 391 -8.64 -12.32 14.80
N ILE A 392 -8.43 -11.80 13.59
CA ILE A 392 -9.46 -11.59 12.58
C ILE A 392 -9.12 -12.46 11.37
N ASP A 393 -10.02 -13.38 11.03
CA ASP A 393 -9.91 -14.24 9.86
C ASP A 393 -10.97 -13.84 8.83
N ALA A 394 -10.54 -13.67 7.58
CA ALA A 394 -11.41 -13.44 6.43
C ALA A 394 -11.27 -14.57 5.42
N ALA A 395 -12.37 -15.25 5.13
CA ALA A 395 -12.46 -16.27 4.11
C ALA A 395 -13.46 -15.88 3.03
N TYR A 396 -13.23 -16.33 1.80
CA TYR A 396 -14.02 -15.93 0.64
C TYR A 396 -14.45 -17.15 -0.16
N ARG A 397 -15.63 -17.04 -0.78
CA ARG A 397 -16.16 -18.06 -1.70
C ARG A 397 -16.93 -17.40 -2.84
N LEU A 398 -16.91 -18.04 -4.01
CA LEU A 398 -17.80 -17.69 -5.11
C LEU A 398 -19.20 -18.24 -4.83
N ARG A 399 -20.20 -17.36 -4.90
CA ARG A 399 -21.59 -17.77 -5.01
C ARG A 399 -21.84 -18.25 -6.45
N GLY A 400 -22.90 -19.04 -6.66
CA GLY A 400 -23.22 -19.62 -7.98
C GLY A 400 -23.43 -18.63 -9.13
N ASP A 401 -23.61 -17.34 -8.83
CA ASP A 401 -23.72 -16.24 -9.79
C ASP A 401 -22.40 -15.47 -10.02
N GLY A 402 -21.28 -16.00 -9.50
CA GLY A 402 -19.96 -15.38 -9.63
C GLY A 402 -19.64 -14.27 -8.62
N VAL A 403 -20.59 -13.91 -7.75
CA VAL A 403 -20.35 -12.89 -6.73
C VAL A 403 -19.49 -13.46 -5.60
N ILE A 404 -18.41 -12.76 -5.25
CA ILE A 404 -17.55 -13.12 -4.12
C ILE A 404 -18.26 -12.75 -2.82
N THR A 405 -18.42 -13.73 -1.93
CA THR A 405 -18.96 -13.55 -0.58
C THR A 405 -17.84 -13.64 0.45
N GLN A 406 -18.00 -12.94 1.57
CA GLN A 406 -17.01 -12.89 2.66
C GLN A 406 -17.60 -13.47 3.94
N THR A 407 -16.79 -14.22 4.67
CA THR A 407 -17.03 -14.61 6.06
C THR A 407 -15.92 -14.03 6.91
N LEU A 408 -16.29 -13.25 7.93
CA LEU A 408 -15.37 -12.73 8.94
C LEU A 408 -15.56 -13.47 10.26
N LYS A 409 -14.45 -13.89 10.87
CA LYS A 409 -14.42 -14.43 12.24
C LYS A 409 -13.48 -13.60 13.08
N GLN A 410 -13.91 -13.24 14.28
CA GLN A 410 -13.10 -12.54 15.27
C GLN A 410 -12.98 -13.41 16.52
N ASN A 411 -11.76 -13.67 16.94
CA ASN A 411 -11.44 -14.48 18.11
C ASN A 411 -10.64 -13.62 19.08
N PHE A 412 -11.18 -13.38 20.27
CA PHE A 412 -10.46 -12.71 21.35
C PHE A 412 -9.64 -13.73 22.14
N ASP A 413 -8.36 -13.44 22.32
CA ASP A 413 -7.42 -14.23 23.10
C ASP A 413 -6.89 -13.40 24.29
N PRO A 414 -7.30 -13.72 25.53
CA PRO A 414 -6.84 -13.03 26.72
C PRO A 414 -5.42 -13.47 27.16
N ASN A 415 -4.81 -14.44 26.50
CA ASN A 415 -3.47 -14.94 26.82
C ASN A 415 -2.71 -15.43 25.57
N PRO A 416 -2.40 -14.52 24.63
CA PRO A 416 -1.70 -14.87 23.40
C PRO A 416 -0.27 -15.38 23.71
N ARG A 417 0.20 -16.34 22.93
CA ARG A 417 1.48 -17.06 23.10
C ARG A 417 2.45 -16.84 21.94
N GLY A 418 2.33 -15.69 21.26
CA GLY A 418 3.20 -15.32 20.14
C GLY A 418 2.76 -15.87 18.78
N GLU A 419 1.47 -16.20 18.62
CA GLU A 419 0.89 -16.66 17.36
C GLU A 419 1.12 -15.67 16.21
N ASP A 420 1.16 -14.36 16.51
CA ASP A 420 1.42 -13.32 15.52
C ASP A 420 2.88 -13.30 15.04
N ALA A 421 3.84 -13.55 15.94
CA ALA A 421 5.25 -13.69 15.61
C ALA A 421 5.51 -14.95 14.78
N LEU A 422 4.91 -16.07 15.17
CA LEU A 422 4.96 -17.31 14.40
C LEU A 422 4.36 -17.13 13.00
N TRP A 423 3.26 -16.38 12.88
CA TRP A 423 2.67 -16.02 11.59
C TRP A 423 3.64 -15.19 10.74
N ALA A 424 4.22 -14.13 11.31
CA ALA A 424 5.13 -13.25 10.58
C ALA A 424 6.36 -14.01 10.07
N GLU A 425 7.00 -14.80 10.93
CA GLU A 425 8.15 -15.63 10.56
C GLU A 425 7.81 -16.65 9.46
N ALA A 426 6.64 -17.29 9.52
CA ALA A 426 6.20 -18.23 8.49
C ALA A 426 6.04 -17.53 7.14
N MET A 427 5.48 -16.31 7.13
CA MET A 427 5.37 -15.51 5.91
C MET A 427 6.75 -15.07 5.39
N TYR A 428 7.64 -14.62 6.27
CA TYR A 428 9.00 -14.24 5.85
C TYR A 428 9.78 -15.45 5.31
N ALA A 429 9.63 -16.63 5.90
CA ALA A 429 10.25 -17.85 5.40
C ALA A 429 9.76 -18.22 3.99
N GLU A 430 8.50 -17.91 3.68
CA GLU A 430 7.91 -18.16 2.37
C GLU A 430 8.57 -17.32 1.27
N PHE A 431 8.72 -15.99 1.44
CA PHE A 431 9.12 -15.09 0.35
C PHE A 431 10.42 -14.29 0.55
N LEU A 432 11.05 -14.31 1.74
CA LEU A 432 12.30 -13.58 2.06
C LEU A 432 13.51 -14.48 2.34
N ALA A 433 13.40 -15.80 2.16
CA ALA A 433 14.44 -16.77 2.51
C ALA A 433 14.90 -16.67 3.99
N PHE A 434 13.99 -16.22 4.86
CA PHE A 434 14.20 -16.12 6.29
C PHE A 434 14.46 -17.50 6.91
N LYS A 435 15.53 -17.60 7.69
CA LYS A 435 15.85 -18.78 8.50
C LYS A 435 15.69 -18.40 9.97
N ARG A 436 14.99 -19.25 10.72
CA ARG A 436 14.83 -19.11 12.17
C ARG A 436 16.14 -19.30 12.91
#